data_AF-A0A9D4T2B2-F1
#
_entry.id   AF-A0A9D4T2B2-F1
#
_cell.length_a   1.000
_cell.length_b   1.000
_cell.length_c   1.000
_cell.angle_alpha   90.00
_cell.angle_beta   90.00
_cell.angle_gamma   90.00
#
_symmetry.space_group_name_H-M   'P 1'
#
loop_
_entity.id
_entity.type
_entity.pdbx_description
1 polymer ?
#
loop_
_entity_poly.entity_id
_entity_poly.type
_entity_poly.pdbx_seq_one_letter_code
_entity_poly.pdbx_strand_id
1 'polypeptide(L)'
;MPSVLDRSRQKWYHRRPLLRTAYFTDLQYGSYIAGIFSIVESIFMITLAVFDVYCLAEASPGSTHYRYFGFSFLFVYSGNQHVRNLLITVSVISFVISVALLVTSVMMVMALRKEKEAKFRPWLFIMFTFTAWRFFAIIFRSICNDLYYSYHQAVLIIWILLIAANVFAWLIVYSNYQELTDITKLEDMAKLKL
;
A
#
# COMPACT_ATOMS: atom_id res chain seq x y z
N MET A 1 24.21 -0.64 36.39
CA MET A 1 22.76 -0.65 36.10
C MET A 1 22.43 0.67 35.42
N PRO A 2 22.24 0.71 34.08
CA PRO A 2 21.91 1.96 33.42
C PRO A 2 20.47 2.33 33.74
N SER A 3 20.31 3.60 34.09
CA SER A 3 19.09 4.27 34.49
C SER A 3 17.94 4.07 33.51
N VAL A 4 16.77 3.82 34.08
CA VAL A 4 15.47 3.99 33.44
C VAL A 4 15.40 5.44 32.96
N LEU A 5 15.71 5.69 31.69
CA LEU A 5 15.50 6.99 31.05
C LEU A 5 14.02 7.35 31.19
N ASP A 6 13.77 8.41 31.94
CA ASP A 6 12.46 8.99 32.23
C ASP A 6 11.71 9.35 30.93
N ARG A 7 10.80 8.45 30.54
CA ARG A 7 9.99 8.52 29.32
C ARG A 7 9.02 9.70 29.28
N SER A 8 8.78 10.34 30.42
CA SER A 8 7.87 11.47 30.53
C SER A 8 8.39 12.72 29.80
N ARG A 9 9.72 12.86 29.65
CA ARG A 9 10.35 14.04 29.03
C ARG A 9 10.59 13.95 27.52
N GLN A 10 10.46 12.77 26.91
CA GLN A 10 10.67 12.64 25.46
C GLN A 10 9.40 13.00 24.68
N LYS A 11 9.51 14.03 23.83
CA LYS A 11 8.47 14.45 22.88
C LYS A 11 8.03 13.25 22.04
N TRP A 12 6.73 13.14 21.77
CA TRP A 12 6.11 11.96 21.14
C TRP A 12 6.81 11.50 19.84
N TYR A 13 7.28 12.45 19.03
CA TYR A 13 8.01 12.19 17.78
C TYR A 13 9.44 11.62 17.94
N HIS A 14 9.99 11.58 19.16
CA HIS A 14 11.30 10.99 19.47
C HIS A 14 11.20 9.58 20.08
N ARG A 15 9.99 9.08 20.35
CA ARG A 15 9.80 7.76 20.92
C ARG A 15 9.98 6.69 19.84
N ARG A 16 11.05 5.90 19.95
CA ARG A 16 11.34 4.72 19.11
C ARG A 16 11.29 3.45 19.97
N PRO A 17 10.83 2.30 19.46
CA PRO A 17 10.04 2.12 18.23
C PRO A 17 8.59 2.61 18.40
N LEU A 18 7.91 2.96 17.30
CA LEU A 18 6.50 3.44 17.32
C LEU A 18 5.54 2.37 17.86
N LEU A 19 5.76 1.10 17.50
CA LEU A 19 5.07 -0.06 18.08
C LEU A 19 6.10 -0.94 18.78
N ARG A 20 5.95 -1.14 20.09
CA ARG A 20 6.88 -1.93 20.92
C ARG A 20 6.60 -3.44 20.90
N THR A 21 5.36 -3.77 20.57
CA THR A 21 4.79 -5.10 20.41
C THR A 21 3.60 -4.90 19.47
N ALA A 22 3.55 -5.56 18.31
CA ALA A 22 2.29 -5.63 17.59
C ALA A 22 1.34 -6.41 18.50
N TYR A 23 0.14 -5.89 18.76
CA TYR A 23 -0.81 -6.40 19.76
C TYR A 23 -1.11 -7.92 19.68
N PHE A 24 -0.69 -8.61 18.60
CA PHE A 24 -0.93 -10.03 18.35
C PHE A 24 0.30 -10.84 17.86
N THR A 25 1.46 -10.24 17.51
CA THR A 25 2.60 -10.96 16.89
C THR A 25 3.97 -10.31 17.17
N ASP A 26 5.04 -11.11 17.13
CA ASP A 26 6.42 -10.61 17.11
C ASP A 26 6.64 -9.70 15.90
N LEU A 27 7.40 -8.62 16.09
CA LEU A 27 7.54 -7.54 15.09
C LEU A 27 8.13 -8.03 13.75
N GLN A 28 9.01 -9.03 13.82
CA GLN A 28 9.61 -9.67 12.66
C GLN A 28 8.61 -10.57 11.90
N TYR A 29 7.79 -11.33 12.63
CA TYR A 29 6.71 -12.13 12.03
C TYR A 29 5.63 -11.24 11.43
N GLY A 30 5.25 -10.16 12.12
CA GLY A 30 4.34 -9.14 11.60
C GLY A 30 4.87 -8.48 10.31
N SER A 31 6.17 -8.20 10.25
CA SER A 31 6.81 -7.65 9.03
C SER A 31 6.82 -8.65 7.87
N TYR A 32 6.96 -9.95 8.16
CA TYR A 32 6.86 -11.01 7.16
C TYR A 32 5.44 -11.12 6.58
N ILE A 33 4.42 -11.09 7.45
CA ILE A 33 3.01 -11.04 7.04
C ILE A 33 2.74 -9.79 6.20
N ALA A 34 3.21 -8.62 6.62
CA ALA A 34 3.07 -7.37 5.87
C ALA A 34 3.67 -7.47 4.46
N GLY A 35 4.83 -8.12 4.33
CA GLY A 35 5.45 -8.40 3.03
C GLY A 35 4.59 -9.29 2.13
N ILE A 36 4.11 -10.41 2.64
CA ILE A 36 3.21 -11.30 1.88
C ILE A 36 1.91 -10.58 1.49
N PHE A 37 1.32 -9.84 2.43
CA PHE A 37 0.13 -9.04 2.19
C PHE A 37 0.35 -8.04 1.03
N SER A 38 1.45 -7.29 1.03
CA SER A 38 1.77 -6.36 -0.06
C SER A 38 2.03 -7.04 -1.41
N ILE A 39 2.54 -8.28 -1.44
CA ILE A 39 2.64 -9.08 -2.66
C ILE A 39 1.24 -9.43 -3.20
N VAL A 40 0.35 -9.91 -2.33
CA VAL A 40 -1.03 -10.25 -2.72
C VAL A 40 -1.79 -9.00 -3.20
N GLU A 41 -1.67 -7.90 -2.46
CA GLU A 41 -2.32 -6.64 -2.81
C GLU A 41 -1.83 -6.09 -4.15
N SER A 42 -0.52 -6.12 -4.41
CA SER A 42 0.04 -5.64 -5.67
C SER A 42 -0.39 -6.48 -6.88
N ILE A 43 -0.48 -7.81 -6.74
CA ILE A 43 -1.02 -8.68 -7.80
C ILE A 43 -2.51 -8.37 -8.04
N PHE A 44 -3.29 -8.25 -6.97
CA PHE A 44 -4.70 -7.88 -7.07
C PHE A 44 -4.90 -6.54 -7.78
N MET A 45 -4.09 -5.53 -7.45
CA MET A 45 -4.10 -4.23 -8.10
C MET A 45 -3.71 -4.27 -9.57
N ILE A 46 -2.70 -5.07 -9.93
CA ILE A 46 -2.29 -5.23 -11.33
C ILE A 46 -3.45 -5.79 -12.15
N THR A 47 -4.09 -6.86 -11.65
CA THR A 47 -5.26 -7.47 -12.30
C THR A 47 -6.41 -6.47 -12.40
N LEU A 48 -6.72 -5.73 -11.32
CA LEU A 48 -7.78 -4.73 -11.34
C LEU A 48 -7.49 -3.59 -12.31
N ALA A 49 -6.25 -3.09 -12.37
CA ALA A 49 -5.88 -2.01 -13.28
C ALA A 49 -6.00 -2.42 -14.75
N VAL A 50 -5.62 -3.65 -15.10
CA VAL A 50 -5.82 -4.20 -16.45
C VAL A 50 -7.31 -4.33 -16.77
N PHE A 51 -8.09 -4.85 -15.81
CA PHE A 51 -9.54 -4.98 -15.95
C PHE A 51 -10.23 -3.61 -16.12
N ASP A 52 -9.85 -2.61 -15.33
CA ASP A 52 -10.40 -1.24 -15.42
C ASP A 52 -10.13 -0.62 -16.81
N VAL A 53 -8.91 -0.80 -17.34
CA VAL A 53 -8.56 -0.29 -18.68
C VAL A 53 -9.38 -1.00 -19.76
N TYR A 54 -9.58 -2.31 -19.64
CA TYR A 54 -10.43 -3.08 -20.54
C TYR A 54 -11.88 -2.57 -20.51
N CYS A 55 -12.46 -2.39 -19.33
CA CYS A 55 -13.82 -1.88 -19.19
C CYS A 55 -13.99 -0.47 -19.77
N LEU A 56 -12.99 0.41 -19.58
CA LEU A 56 -13.01 1.77 -20.13
C LEU A 56 -12.85 1.78 -21.66
N ALA A 57 -12.12 0.81 -22.23
CA ALA A 57 -11.99 0.66 -23.68
C ALA A 57 -13.29 0.18 -24.33
N GLU A 58 -13.96 -0.80 -23.71
CA GLU A 58 -15.27 -1.31 -24.14
C GLU A 58 -16.38 -0.25 -23.99
N ALA A 59 -16.26 0.64 -23.01
CA ALA A 59 -17.18 1.76 -22.79
C ALA A 59 -16.98 2.93 -23.80
N SER A 60 -16.40 2.66 -24.97
CA SER A 60 -16.15 3.68 -25.99
C SER A 60 -17.41 4.12 -26.74
N PRO A 61 -17.54 5.42 -27.08
CA PRO A 61 -18.72 5.93 -27.75
C PRO A 61 -18.86 5.24 -29.12
N GLY A 62 -20.02 4.63 -29.35
CA GLY A 62 -20.31 3.86 -30.57
C GLY A 62 -20.26 2.34 -30.38
N SER A 63 -19.90 1.82 -29.20
CA SER A 63 -19.99 0.37 -28.91
C SER A 63 -21.39 -0.03 -28.42
N THR A 64 -21.80 -1.26 -28.75
CA THR A 64 -23.07 -1.83 -28.27
C THR A 64 -22.90 -2.36 -26.85
N HIS A 65 -23.47 -1.66 -25.88
CA HIS A 65 -23.35 -2.04 -24.47
C HIS A 65 -24.39 -3.10 -24.08
N TYR A 66 -23.93 -4.25 -23.57
CA TYR A 66 -24.80 -5.22 -22.91
C TYR A 66 -25.04 -4.81 -21.45
N ARG A 67 -26.32 -4.72 -21.07
CA ARG A 67 -26.72 -4.45 -19.67
C ARG A 67 -26.61 -5.74 -18.85
N TYR A 68 -25.52 -5.90 -18.12
CA TYR A 68 -25.43 -6.90 -17.06
C TYR A 68 -25.62 -6.23 -15.70
N PHE A 69 -26.48 -6.81 -14.85
CA PHE A 69 -26.78 -6.28 -13.51
C PHE A 69 -25.55 -6.26 -12.57
N GLY A 70 -24.52 -7.06 -12.86
CA GLY A 70 -23.25 -7.11 -12.12
C GLY A 70 -22.15 -6.18 -12.66
N PHE A 71 -22.06 -6.01 -13.98
CA PHE A 71 -21.10 -5.12 -14.65
C PHE A 71 -21.86 -4.28 -15.66
N SER A 72 -22.19 -3.04 -15.29
CA SER A 72 -22.84 -2.11 -16.21
C SER A 72 -21.78 -1.27 -16.91
N PHE A 73 -21.68 -1.37 -18.23
CA PHE A 73 -20.83 -0.47 -19.03
C PHE A 73 -21.43 0.94 -19.20
N LEU A 74 -22.60 1.20 -18.61
CA LEU A 74 -23.14 2.55 -18.43
C LEU A 74 -22.38 3.27 -17.31
N PHE A 75 -21.15 3.66 -17.59
CA PHE A 75 -20.47 4.65 -16.79
C PHE A 75 -21.05 6.03 -17.12
N VAL A 76 -21.63 6.72 -16.13
CA VAL A 76 -22.31 8.02 -16.28
C VAL A 76 -21.43 9.08 -16.97
N TYR A 77 -20.10 8.97 -16.85
CA TYR A 77 -19.14 9.91 -17.45
C TYR A 77 -18.19 9.29 -18.50
N SER A 78 -18.29 8.00 -18.87
CA SER A 78 -17.44 7.43 -19.94
C SER A 78 -17.77 7.98 -21.32
N GLY A 79 -18.97 8.55 -21.49
CA GLY A 79 -19.36 9.25 -22.72
C GLY A 79 -18.51 10.49 -23.00
N ASN A 80 -17.87 11.09 -21.98
CA ASN A 80 -16.92 12.18 -22.19
C ASN A 80 -15.49 11.64 -22.34
N GLN A 81 -14.91 11.85 -23.52
CA GLN A 81 -13.57 11.38 -23.87
C GLN A 81 -12.49 11.86 -22.88
N HIS A 82 -12.59 13.08 -22.36
CA HIS A 82 -11.60 13.62 -21.42
C HIS A 82 -11.61 12.91 -20.07
N VAL A 83 -12.80 12.65 -19.52
CA VAL A 83 -12.94 11.95 -18.23
C VAL A 83 -12.48 10.51 -18.36
N ARG A 84 -12.84 9.83 -19.46
CA ARG A 84 -12.38 8.47 -19.74
C ARG A 84 -10.87 8.38 -19.86
N ASN A 85 -10.24 9.29 -20.61
CA ASN A 85 -8.79 9.30 -20.76
C ASN A 85 -8.09 9.51 -19.41
N LEU A 86 -8.60 10.39 -18.55
CA LEU A 86 -8.09 10.57 -17.19
C LEU A 86 -8.25 9.30 -16.33
N LEU A 87 -9.40 8.63 -16.39
CA LEU A 87 -9.61 7.35 -15.70
C LEU A 87 -8.63 6.27 -16.16
N ILE A 88 -8.36 6.18 -17.47
CA ILE A 88 -7.33 5.30 -18.04
C ILE A 88 -5.95 5.67 -17.50
N THR A 89 -5.59 6.96 -17.49
CA THR A 89 -4.31 7.42 -16.93
C THR A 89 -4.17 7.05 -15.46
N VAL A 90 -5.22 7.21 -14.66
CA VAL A 90 -5.22 6.81 -13.24
C VAL A 90 -5.00 5.30 -13.08
N SER A 91 -5.61 4.48 -13.95
CA SER A 91 -5.38 3.02 -13.95
C SER A 91 -3.94 2.66 -14.35
N VAL A 92 -3.37 3.34 -15.35
CA VAL A 92 -1.98 3.12 -15.78
C VAL A 92 -0.98 3.50 -14.69
N ILE A 93 -1.15 4.65 -14.03
CA ILE A 93 -0.29 5.06 -12.91
C ILE A 93 -0.42 4.05 -11.75
N SER A 94 -1.65 3.61 -11.45
CA SER A 94 -1.89 2.59 -10.42
C SER A 94 -1.19 1.28 -10.76
N PHE A 95 -1.18 0.85 -12.02
CA PHE A 95 -0.46 -0.33 -12.49
C PHE A 95 1.05 -0.19 -12.25
N VAL A 96 1.66 0.92 -12.68
CA VAL A 96 3.11 1.14 -12.54
C VAL A 96 3.56 1.12 -11.07
N ILE A 97 2.83 1.83 -10.20
CA ILE A 97 3.16 1.84 -8.77
C ILE A 97 2.96 0.45 -8.14
N SER A 98 1.95 -0.30 -8.59
CA SER A 98 1.70 -1.67 -8.09
C SER A 98 2.81 -2.64 -8.50
N VAL A 99 3.35 -2.52 -9.71
CA VAL A 99 4.53 -3.30 -10.14
C VAL A 99 5.75 -2.94 -9.29
N ALA A 100 5.97 -1.65 -9.01
CA ALA A 100 7.06 -1.23 -8.12
C ALA A 100 6.88 -1.77 -6.69
N LEU A 101 5.63 -1.78 -6.18
CA LEU A 101 5.31 -2.35 -4.88
C LEU A 101 5.58 -3.86 -4.86
N LEU A 102 5.19 -4.59 -5.90
CA LEU A 102 5.46 -6.03 -6.02
C LEU A 102 6.97 -6.33 -5.91
N VAL A 103 7.79 -5.64 -6.72
CA VAL A 103 9.25 -5.83 -6.74
C VAL A 103 9.86 -5.53 -5.37
N THR A 104 9.51 -4.37 -4.79
CA THR A 104 10.04 -3.98 -3.48
C THR A 104 9.56 -4.89 -2.35
N SER A 105 8.37 -5.47 -2.45
CA SER A 105 7.82 -6.41 -1.46
C SER A 105 8.56 -7.74 -1.48
N VAL A 106 8.86 -8.28 -2.66
CA VAL A 106 9.72 -9.47 -2.80
C VAL A 106 11.12 -9.21 -2.25
N MET A 107 11.69 -8.03 -2.55
CA MET A 107 12.99 -7.63 -1.98
C MET A 107 12.97 -7.53 -0.46
N MET A 108 11.90 -6.99 0.13
CA MET A 108 11.74 -6.86 1.58
C MET A 108 11.65 -8.24 2.26
N VAL A 109 10.83 -9.16 1.73
CA VAL A 109 10.71 -10.52 2.29
C VAL A 109 12.06 -11.25 2.29
N MET A 110 12.85 -11.13 1.22
CA MET A 110 14.20 -11.68 1.18
C MET A 110 15.16 -10.97 2.15
N ALA A 111 14.99 -9.67 2.35
CA ALA A 111 15.81 -8.89 3.27
C ALA A 111 15.51 -9.22 4.74
N LEU A 112 14.25 -9.45 5.09
CA LEU A 112 13.80 -9.90 6.42
C LEU A 112 14.47 -11.21 6.83
N ARG A 113 14.60 -12.17 5.89
CA ARG A 113 15.28 -13.45 6.15
C ARG A 113 16.78 -13.31 6.40
N LYS A 114 17.40 -12.23 5.91
CA LYS A 114 18.84 -11.96 6.03
C LYS A 114 19.14 -10.81 7.00
N GLU A 115 18.12 -10.31 7.71
CA GLU A 115 18.18 -9.16 8.64
C GLU A 115 18.88 -7.93 8.04
N LYS A 116 18.72 -7.70 6.73
CA LYS A 116 19.36 -6.57 6.02
C LYS A 116 18.48 -5.33 6.02
N GLU A 117 18.60 -4.53 7.07
CA GLU A 117 17.78 -3.32 7.29
C GLU A 117 17.80 -2.30 6.14
N ALA A 118 18.95 -2.09 5.47
CA ALA A 118 19.07 -1.09 4.42
C ALA A 118 18.12 -1.33 3.23
N LYS A 119 17.72 -2.60 3.02
CA LYS A 119 16.81 -3.00 1.94
C LYS A 119 15.33 -2.77 2.26
N PHE A 120 14.99 -2.29 3.46
CA PHE A 120 13.61 -2.01 3.86
C PHE A 120 13.17 -0.62 3.36
N ARG A 121 14.12 0.30 3.18
CA ARG A 121 13.85 1.70 2.77
C ARG A 121 13.05 1.81 1.45
N PRO A 122 13.40 1.08 0.37
CA PRO A 122 12.64 1.18 -0.87
C PRO A 122 11.18 0.76 -0.70
N TRP A 123 10.93 -0.32 0.06
CA TRP A 123 9.57 -0.77 0.34
C TRP A 123 8.79 0.26 1.14
N LEU A 124 9.37 0.85 2.20
CA LEU A 124 8.71 1.88 3.01
C LEU A 124 8.29 3.09 2.18
N PHE A 125 9.14 3.53 1.24
CA PHE A 125 8.85 4.67 0.36
C PHE A 125 7.76 4.33 -0.67
N ILE A 126 7.86 3.17 -1.32
CA ILE A 126 6.89 2.75 -2.33
C ILE A 126 5.53 2.44 -1.70
N MET A 127 5.48 1.76 -0.56
CA MET A 127 4.24 1.45 0.17
C MET A 127 3.52 2.73 0.62
N PHE A 128 4.26 3.73 1.11
CA PHE A 128 3.69 5.03 1.45
C PHE A 128 3.13 5.75 0.21
N THR A 129 3.92 5.82 -0.86
CA THR A 129 3.52 6.47 -2.12
C THR A 129 2.30 5.79 -2.73
N PHE A 130 2.28 4.46 -2.72
CA PHE A 130 1.16 3.63 -3.17
C PHE A 130 -0.10 3.93 -2.36
N THR A 131 -0.01 3.92 -1.03
CA THR A 131 -1.16 4.20 -0.15
C THR A 131 -1.71 5.61 -0.37
N ALA A 132 -0.83 6.62 -0.49
CA ALA A 132 -1.23 8.00 -0.76
C ALA A 132 -1.89 8.14 -2.15
N TRP A 133 -1.28 7.56 -3.19
CA TRP A 133 -1.86 7.54 -4.53
C TRP A 133 -3.25 6.89 -4.55
N ARG A 134 -3.39 5.75 -3.86
CA ARG A 134 -4.66 5.02 -3.77
C ARG A 134 -5.76 5.85 -3.12
N PHE A 135 -5.45 6.59 -2.06
CA PHE A 135 -6.40 7.49 -1.42
C PHE A 135 -6.98 8.52 -2.42
N PHE A 136 -6.12 9.20 -3.19
CA PHE A 136 -6.57 10.16 -4.21
C PHE A 136 -7.30 9.50 -5.38
N ALA A 137 -6.79 8.34 -5.85
CA ALA A 137 -7.37 7.61 -6.96
C ALA A 137 -8.80 7.13 -6.66
N ILE A 138 -9.07 6.72 -5.42
CA ILE A 138 -10.42 6.31 -4.98
C ILE A 138 -11.37 7.50 -5.01
N ILE A 139 -10.98 8.65 -4.44
CA ILE A 139 -11.82 9.86 -4.44
C ILE A 139 -12.20 10.24 -5.87
N PHE A 140 -11.23 10.28 -6.78
CA PHE A 140 -11.48 10.60 -8.18
C PHE A 140 -12.41 9.58 -8.85
N ARG A 141 -12.14 8.28 -8.68
CA ARG A 141 -12.98 7.21 -9.25
C ARG A 141 -14.40 7.21 -8.69
N SER A 142 -14.59 7.56 -7.42
CA SER A 142 -15.91 7.69 -6.79
C SER A 142 -16.70 8.90 -7.29
N ILE A 143 -16.03 9.95 -7.74
CA ILE A 143 -16.70 11.12 -8.36
C ILE A 143 -17.09 10.78 -9.81
N CYS A 144 -16.20 10.12 -10.56
CA CYS A 144 -16.39 9.85 -11.99
C CYS A 144 -17.22 8.60 -12.29
N ASN A 145 -17.26 7.61 -11.39
CA ASN A 145 -18.09 6.42 -11.54
C ASN A 145 -19.33 6.53 -10.66
N ASP A 146 -20.45 6.06 -11.17
CA ASP A 146 -21.70 6.05 -10.42
C ASP A 146 -21.67 4.98 -9.31
N LEU A 147 -21.77 5.42 -8.06
CA LEU A 147 -21.86 4.53 -6.90
C LEU A 147 -23.21 3.80 -6.82
N TYR A 148 -24.17 4.04 -7.70
CA TYR A 148 -25.43 3.29 -7.72
C TYR A 148 -25.22 1.79 -7.94
N TYR A 149 -24.20 1.40 -8.72
CA TYR A 149 -23.92 0.00 -9.01
C TYR A 149 -23.18 -0.70 -7.85
N SER A 150 -23.69 -1.86 -7.45
CA SER A 150 -23.17 -2.67 -6.34
C SER A 150 -21.69 -3.05 -6.51
N TYR A 151 -21.22 -3.23 -7.75
CA TYR A 151 -19.80 -3.44 -8.04
C TYR A 151 -18.92 -2.28 -7.56
N HIS A 152 -19.28 -1.03 -7.90
CA HIS A 152 -18.50 0.14 -7.49
C HIS A 152 -18.53 0.34 -5.97
N GLN A 153 -19.67 0.05 -5.32
CA GLN A 153 -19.78 0.08 -3.85
C GLN A 153 -18.90 -0.98 -3.19
N ALA A 154 -18.95 -2.23 -3.66
CA ALA A 154 -18.16 -3.33 -3.10
C ALA A 154 -16.66 -3.07 -3.26
N VAL A 155 -16.23 -2.64 -4.45
CA VAL A 155 -14.84 -2.31 -4.73
C VAL A 155 -14.38 -1.15 -3.86
N LEU A 156 -15.19 -0.11 -3.66
CA LEU A 156 -14.89 1.01 -2.76
C LEU A 156 -14.66 0.55 -1.31
N ILE A 157 -15.55 -0.27 -0.77
CA ILE A 157 -15.46 -0.78 0.62
C ILE A 157 -14.18 -1.61 0.80
N ILE A 158 -13.93 -2.54 -0.12
CA ILE A 158 -12.69 -3.36 -0.11
C ILE A 158 -11.47 -2.45 -0.10
N TRP A 159 -11.49 -1.37 -0.88
CA TRP A 159 -10.35 -0.46 -0.95
C TRP A 159 -10.11 0.37 0.31
N ILE A 160 -11.17 0.79 0.99
CA ILE A 160 -11.05 1.47 2.29
C ILE A 160 -10.39 0.54 3.31
N LEU A 161 -10.81 -0.73 3.34
CA LEU A 161 -10.21 -1.74 4.22
C LEU A 161 -8.73 -2.00 3.88
N LEU A 162 -8.39 -2.07 2.59
CA LEU A 162 -7.01 -2.24 2.16
C LEU A 162 -6.12 -1.04 2.52
N ILE A 163 -6.62 0.20 2.40
CA ILE A 163 -5.86 1.38 2.87
C ILE A 163 -5.57 1.29 4.38
N ALA A 164 -6.55 0.89 5.20
CA ALA A 164 -6.33 0.72 6.62
C ALA A 164 -5.28 -0.36 6.92
N ALA A 165 -5.35 -1.50 6.20
CA ALA A 165 -4.36 -2.56 6.27
C ALA A 165 -2.97 -2.08 5.82
N ASN A 166 -2.88 -1.22 4.80
CA ASN A 166 -1.62 -0.67 4.31
C ASN A 166 -0.95 0.23 5.34
N VAL A 167 -1.72 1.11 5.97
CA VAL A 167 -1.22 1.96 7.06
C VAL A 167 -0.70 1.10 8.21
N PHE A 168 -1.45 0.06 8.59
CA PHE A 168 -1.02 -0.87 9.63
C PHE A 168 0.27 -1.63 9.26
N ALA A 169 0.33 -2.20 8.06
CA ALA A 169 1.50 -2.90 7.53
C ALA A 169 2.73 -1.97 7.50
N TRP A 170 2.55 -0.73 7.06
CA TRP A 170 3.60 0.28 7.02
C TRP A 170 4.14 0.59 8.42
N LEU A 171 3.26 0.78 9.41
CA LEU A 171 3.65 1.04 10.81
C LEU A 171 4.44 -0.12 11.42
N ILE A 172 4.06 -1.37 11.14
CA ILE A 172 4.78 -2.56 11.62
C ILE A 172 6.19 -2.61 11.04
N VAL A 173 6.30 -2.55 9.71
CA VAL A 173 7.61 -2.66 9.04
C VAL A 173 8.50 -1.48 9.40
N TYR A 174 7.94 -0.28 9.53
CA TYR A 174 8.68 0.90 9.95
C TYR A 174 9.21 0.76 11.39
N SER A 175 8.39 0.20 12.30
CA SER A 175 8.83 -0.09 13.67
C SER A 175 9.95 -1.13 13.69
N ASN A 176 9.85 -2.18 12.87
CA ASN A 176 10.90 -3.19 12.74
C ASN A 176 12.21 -2.61 12.19
N TYR A 177 12.09 -1.76 11.17
CA TYR A 177 13.23 -1.04 10.60
C TYR A 177 13.95 -0.20 11.66
N GLN A 178 13.22 0.52 12.51
CA GLN A 178 13.81 1.30 13.61
C GLN A 178 14.54 0.41 14.62
N GLU A 179 13.95 -0.72 15.01
CA GLU A 179 14.55 -1.65 15.97
C GLU A 179 15.87 -2.24 15.45
N LEU A 180 15.88 -2.72 14.20
CA LEU A 180 17.09 -3.23 13.55
C LEU A 180 18.20 -2.15 13.49
N THR A 181 17.85 -0.91 13.12
CA THR A 181 18.83 0.19 13.05
C THR A 181 19.41 0.56 14.40
N ASP A 182 18.61 0.52 15.46
CA ASP A 182 19.09 0.83 16.79
C ASP A 182 20.01 -0.31 17.31
N ILE A 183 19.72 -1.58 16.97
CA ILE A 183 20.61 -2.71 17.26
C ILE A 183 21.94 -2.59 16.51
N THR A 184 21.93 -2.32 15.21
CA THR A 184 23.16 -2.18 14.41
C THR A 184 24.07 -1.07 14.95
N LYS A 185 23.50 0.07 15.36
CA LYS A 185 24.28 1.16 15.98
C LYS A 185 24.91 0.76 17.31
N LEU A 186 24.20 0.00 18.14
CA LEU A 186 24.72 -0.50 19.41
C LEU A 186 25.90 -1.45 19.18
N GLU A 187 25.80 -2.32 18.17
CA GLU A 187 26.88 -3.22 17.76
C GLU A 187 28.11 -2.45 17.29
N ASP A 188 27.94 -1.43 16.45
CA ASP A 188 29.04 -0.60 15.95
C ASP A 188 29.74 0.17 17.08
N MET A 189 28.97 0.71 18.03
CA MET A 189 29.54 1.37 19.22
C MET A 189 30.29 0.40 20.14
N ALA A 190 29.85 -0.87 20.23
CA ALA A 190 30.56 -1.89 21.00
C ALA A 190 31.89 -2.26 20.33
N LYS A 191 31.90 -2.40 19.00
CA LYS A 191 33.14 -2.66 18.23
C LYS A 191 34.16 -1.54 18.35
N LEU A 192 33.72 -0.28 18.47
CA LEU A 192 34.61 0.88 18.64
C LEU A 192 35.21 1.01 20.05
N LYS A 193 34.65 0.31 21.05
CA LYS A 193 35.13 0.33 22.44
C LYS A 193 36.09 -0.83 22.77
N LEU A 194 36.17 -1.82 21.89
CA LEU A 194 37.15 -2.92 21.91
C LEU A 194 38.43 -2.49 21.19
#